data_AF-A0A1I7HWL9-F1
#
_entry.id   AF-A0A1I7HWL9-F1
#
_cell.length_a   1.000
_cell.length_b   1.000
_cell.length_c   1.000
_cell.angle_alpha   90.00
_cell.angle_beta   90.00
_cell.angle_gamma   90.00
#
_symmetry.space_group_name_H-M   'P 1'
#
loop_
_entity.id
_entity.type
_entity.pdbx_description
1 polymer ?
#
loop_
_entity_poly.entity_id
_entity_poly.type
_entity_poly.pdbx_seq_one_letter_code
_entity_poly.pdbx_strand_id
1 'polypeptide(L)' 'MLLMKKYKQLTSEQRYAIYLGLENGDTQRTIASLIGVSPSAVSRELQRNKDKRGGYSWRLAHEMAME' A
#
# COMPACT_ATOMS: atom_id res chain seq x y z
N MET A 1 13.90 16.53 -21.66
CA MET A 1 13.03 17.15 -20.63
C MET A 1 12.51 16.04 -19.74
N LEU A 2 13.04 15.87 -18.52
CA LEU A 2 12.59 14.83 -17.59
C LEU A 2 11.25 15.26 -16.99
N LEU A 3 10.16 14.59 -17.37
CA LEU A 3 8.86 14.81 -16.74
C LEU A 3 8.93 14.22 -15.32
N MET A 4 9.05 15.08 -14.32
CA MET A 4 8.97 14.68 -12.91
C MET A 4 7.57 14.11 -12.66
N LYS A 5 7.41 12.79 -12.74
CA LYS A 5 6.18 12.12 -12.32
C LYS A 5 5.99 12.42 -10.84
N LYS A 6 4.98 13.25 -10.51
CA LYS A 6 4.56 13.46 -9.12
C LYS A 6 4.29 12.09 -8.51
N TYR A 7 5.06 11.75 -7.49
CA TYR A 7 4.86 10.51 -6.76
C TYR A 7 3.52 10.60 -6.02
N LYS A 8 2.53 9.81 -6.45
CA LYS A 8 1.25 9.73 -5.77
C LYS A 8 1.40 8.77 -4.59
N GLN A 9 1.42 9.31 -3.38
CA GLN A 9 1.40 8.53 -2.14
C GLN A 9 0.05 7.81 -2.00
N LEU A 10 0.07 6.64 -1.38
CA LEU A 10 -1.16 5.96 -0.98
C LEU A 10 -1.82 6.75 0.15
N THR A 11 -3.12 7.00 0.01
CA THR A 11 -3.91 7.64 1.07
C THR A 11 -4.12 6.67 2.24
N SER A 12 -4.57 7.19 3.38
CA SER A 12 -4.87 6.37 4.56
C SER A 12 -5.95 5.34 4.25
N GLU A 13 -6.97 5.72 3.48
CA GLU A 13 -8.06 4.85 3.04
C GLU A 13 -7.56 3.72 2.12
N GLN A 14 -6.63 4.03 1.22
CA GLN A 14 -6.03 3.01 0.36
C GLN A 14 -5.19 2.01 1.15
N ARG A 15 -4.44 2.47 2.17
CA ARG A 15 -3.69 1.59 3.08
C ARG A 15 -4.63 0.72 3.90
N TYR A 16 -5.74 1.28 4.38
CA TYR A 16 -6.77 0.54 5.09
C TYR A 16 -7.40 -0.55 4.21
N ALA A 17 -7.71 -0.24 2.96
CA ALA A 17 -8.22 -1.22 2.00
C ALA A 17 -7.20 -2.32 1.67
N ILE A 18 -5.89 -2.01 1.63
CA ILE A 18 -4.84 -3.03 1.52
C ILE A 18 -4.87 -3.97 2.73
N TYR A 19 -4.97 -3.42 3.95
CA TYR A 19 -5.07 -4.23 5.17
C TYR A 19 -6.28 -5.17 5.13
N LEU A 20 -7.48 -4.65 4.82
CA LEU A 20 -8.69 -5.49 4.73
C LEU A 20 -8.57 -6.57 3.65
N GLY A 21 -8.01 -6.25 2.49
CA GLY A 21 -7.79 -7.24 1.44
C GLY A 21 -6.84 -8.37 1.86
N LEU A 22 -5.78 -8.05 2.62
CA LEU A 22 -4.89 -9.07 3.17
C LEU A 22 -5.59 -9.98 4.18
N GLU A 23 -6.40 -9.41 5.09
CA GLU A 23 -7.19 -10.18 6.05
C GLU A 23 -8.22 -11.08 5.37
N ASN A 24 -8.77 -10.64 4.24
CA ASN A 24 -9.69 -11.42 3.40
C ASN A 24 -9.00 -12.48 2.54
N GLY A 25 -7.66 -12.51 2.49
CA GLY A 25 -6.89 -13.42 1.64
C GLY A 25 -6.84 -13.01 0.16
N ASP A 26 -7.17 -11.76 -0.16
CA ASP A 26 -7.11 -11.25 -1.53
C ASP A 26 -5.66 -11.13 -2.04
N THR A 27 -5.50 -11.34 -3.35
CA THR A 27 -4.20 -11.13 -3.99
C THR A 27 -3.87 -9.63 -4.09
N GLN A 28 -2.58 -9.27 -4.06
CA GLN A 28 -2.14 -7.88 -4.28
C GLN A 28 -2.66 -7.27 -5.58
N ARG A 29 -2.84 -8.09 -6.63
CA ARG A 29 -3.41 -7.65 -7.91
C ARG A 29 -4.89 -7.30 -7.78
N THR A 30 -5.67 -8.13 -7.08
CA THR A 30 -7.08 -7.87 -6.77
C THR A 30 -7.22 -6.57 -5.97
N ILE A 31 -6.46 -6.45 -4.88
CA ILE A 31 -6.44 -5.25 -4.03
C ILE A 31 -6.12 -4.00 -4.84
N ALA A 32 -5.06 -4.05 -5.66
CA ALA A 32 -4.65 -2.92 -6.49
C ALA A 32 -5.75 -2.49 -7.48
N SER A 33 -6.43 -3.46 -8.10
CA SER A 33 -7.56 -3.21 -9.00
C SER A 33 -8.73 -2.53 -8.27
N LEU A 34 -9.06 -2.99 -7.06
CA LEU A 34 -10.16 -2.45 -6.26
C LEU A 34 -9.93 -0.99 -5.83
N ILE A 35 -8.69 -0.65 -5.45
CA ILE A 35 -8.35 0.69 -4.92
C ILE A 35 -7.80 1.65 -5.99
N GLY A 36 -7.78 1.22 -7.26
CA GLY A 36 -7.38 2.04 -8.40
C GLY A 36 -5.90 2.41 -8.42
N VAL A 37 -5.02 1.51 -7.99
CA VAL A 37 -3.55 1.73 -7.99
C VAL A 37 -2.84 0.63 -8.78
N SER A 38 -1.55 0.82 -9.05
CA SER A 38 -0.77 -0.24 -9.68
C SER A 38 -0.44 -1.36 -8.68
N PRO A 39 -0.35 -2.63 -9.12
CA PRO A 39 0.13 -3.72 -8.27
C PRO A 39 1.51 -3.44 -7.66
N SER A 40 2.37 -2.71 -8.39
CA SER A 40 3.67 -2.28 -7.89
C SER A 40 3.58 -1.26 -6.76
N ALA A 41 2.50 -0.46 -6.67
CA ALA A 41 2.28 0.43 -5.53
C ALA A 41 1.98 -0.38 -4.27
N VAL A 42 1.07 -1.36 -4.35
CA VAL A 42 0.75 -2.27 -3.25
C VAL A 42 1.98 -3.09 -2.84
N SER A 43 2.74 -3.63 -3.80
CA SER A 43 3.94 -4.39 -3.49
C SER A 43 5.00 -3.56 -2.74
N ARG A 44 5.27 -2.33 -3.20
CA ARG A 44 6.23 -1.44 -2.53
C ARG A 44 5.76 -1.03 -1.14
N GLU A 45 4.47 -0.78 -1.00
CA GLU A 45 3.84 -0.48 0.29
C GLU A 45 4.08 -1.61 1.30
N LEU A 46 3.73 -2.84 0.92
CA LEU A 46 3.91 -4.01 1.78
C LEU A 46 5.39 -4.29 2.05
N GLN A 47 6.28 -4.11 1.09
CA GLN A 47 7.71 -4.32 1.31
C GLN A 47 8.31 -3.35 2.31
N ARG A 48 7.87 -2.09 2.31
CA ARG A 48 8.37 -1.05 3.22
C ARG A 48 7.78 -1.16 4.62
N ASN A 49 6.51 -1.55 4.71
CA ASN A 49 5.72 -1.46 5.93
C ASN A 49 5.36 -2.83 6.55
N LYS A 50 5.93 -3.93 6.04
CA LYS A 50 5.81 -5.23 6.69
C LYS A 50 6.69 -5.31 7.94
N ASP A 51 6.21 -5.99 8.97
CA ASP A 51 7.03 -6.34 10.13
C ASP A 51 7.94 -7.55 9.83
N LYS A 52 8.79 -7.90 10.80
CA LYS A 52 9.73 -9.04 10.71
C LYS A 52 9.03 -10.40 10.59
N ARG A 53 7.75 -10.48 10.93
CA ARG A 53 6.91 -11.69 10.88
C ARG A 53 6.01 -11.72 9.65
N GLY A 54 6.04 -10.68 8.81
CA GLY A 54 5.23 -10.55 7.60
C GLY A 54 3.86 -9.90 7.80
N GLY A 55 3.55 -9.39 9.00
CA GLY A 55 2.32 -8.64 9.28
C GLY A 55 2.36 -7.23 8.67
N TYR A 56 1.18 -6.68 8.40
CA TYR A 56 1.00 -5.33 7.85
C TYR A 56 0.04 -4.52 8.72
N SER A 57 0.46 -3.33 9.17
CA SER A 57 -0.36 -2.38 9.92
C SER A 57 -0.54 -1.08 9.16
N TRP A 58 -1.77 -0.82 8.68
CA TRP A 58 -2.08 0.36 7.88
C TRP A 58 -1.88 1.68 8.64
N ARG A 59 -2.10 1.70 9.97
CA ARG A 59 -1.89 2.89 10.81
C ARG A 59 -0.42 3.27 10.88
N LEU A 60 0.43 2.32 11.25
CA LEU A 60 1.88 2.52 11.31
C LEU A 60 2.43 2.89 9.93
N ALA A 61 1.94 2.24 8.88
CA ALA A 61 2.30 2.55 7.51
C ALA A 61 1.96 4.00 7.11
N HIS A 62 0.83 4.53 7.59
CA HIS A 62 0.44 5.91 7.33
C HIS A 62 1.28 6.90 8.14
N GLU A 63 1.49 6.63 9.43
CA GLU A 63 2.33 7.45 10.33
C GLU A 63 3.76 7.57 9.77
N MET A 64 4.40 6.46 9.39
CA MET A 64 5.74 6.46 8.78
C MET A 64 5.81 7.15 7.41
N ALA A 65 4.68 7.33 6.72
CA ALA A 65 4.64 8.03 5.44
C ALA A 65 4.41 9.55 5.61
N MET A 66 4.04 9.98 6.81
CA MET A 66 3.87 11.40 7.17
C MET A 66 5.14 12.00 7.79
N GLU A 67 6.02 11.17 8.35
CA GLU A 67 7.39 11.53 8.72
C GLU A 67 8.29 11.72 7.48
#